data_AF-A0A3D1PL65-F1
#
_entry.id   AF-A0A3D1PL65-F1
#
_cell.length_a   1.000
_cell.length_b   1.000
_cell.length_c   1.000
_cell.angle_alpha   90.00
_cell.angle_beta   90.00
_cell.angle_gamma   90.00
#
_symmetry.space_group_name_H-M   'P 1'
#
loop_
_entity.id
_entity.type
_entity.pdbx_description
1 polymer ?
#
loop_
_entity_poly.entity_id
_entity_poly.type
_entity_poly.pdbx_seq_one_letter_code
_entity_poly.pdbx_strand_id
1 'polypeptide(L)'
;MRKKTPKVLNTKKNRDSQYTHSKFELPNLNKFIYENMQNRERSTDYNLLYRISKIMSTELKIKDRHINEITKPISEKQTKEVTLQFFKELDQELYEKAKKIIDGNSDIGFNMYMLDENEDFSKTKSDGMPVHTKIPCVFSRNGKSAVYMPYKGTIEDIYLLVHELSHTFDIGKNNNSTRNMLGEVTPACFETMLNQYLIEKGIATKEDTTNREMGRIVHYYDDAVETFAKLELIKIKEQQENITHKNLIEIQKKYGITNRQLSYVLKRLANSGSNVDYKARYMNALLIYPHYMEQYTENPQKAIRTLKEYSKQIKANNFENSLKTLGINPCIESIQKLVETTNRRIEILENKQSAITKNTWNQPDER
;
A
#
# COMPACT_ATOMS: atom_id res chain seq x y z
N MET A 1 4.27 4.95 70.24
CA MET A 1 3.66 4.29 69.06
C MET A 1 3.39 5.35 67.99
N ARG A 2 4.12 5.30 66.87
CA ARG A 2 4.15 6.33 65.82
C ARG A 2 2.97 6.14 64.84
N LYS A 3 2.14 7.18 64.67
CA LYS A 3 1.15 7.28 63.58
C LYS A 3 1.89 7.39 62.24
N LYS A 4 1.66 6.45 61.32
CA LYS A 4 2.20 6.49 59.95
C LYS A 4 1.32 7.40 59.10
N THR A 5 1.92 8.46 58.58
CA THR A 5 1.39 9.33 57.52
C THR A 5 1.19 8.50 56.23
N PRO A 6 0.11 8.70 55.45
CA PRO A 6 -0.03 8.08 54.14
C PRO A 6 1.03 8.65 53.19
N LYS A 7 1.87 7.79 52.63
CA LYS A 7 2.76 8.16 51.53
C LYS A 7 1.91 8.50 50.31
N VAL A 8 1.88 9.78 49.94
CA VAL A 8 1.49 10.22 48.61
C VAL A 8 2.47 9.59 47.62
N LEU A 9 2.04 8.57 46.89
CA LEU A 9 2.76 8.01 45.75
C LEU A 9 2.58 8.94 44.56
N ASN A 10 3.29 10.06 44.61
CA ASN A 10 3.49 10.91 43.46
C ASN A 10 4.56 10.26 42.57
N THR A 11 4.12 9.43 41.63
CA THR A 11 4.97 9.03 40.50
C THR A 11 4.17 9.11 39.21
N LYS A 12 3.90 10.34 38.76
CA LYS A 12 3.95 10.62 37.31
C LYS A 12 5.39 10.36 36.88
N LYS A 13 5.71 9.09 36.60
CA LYS A 13 6.88 8.78 35.77
C LYS A 13 6.58 9.37 34.41
N ASN A 14 7.27 10.45 34.07
CA ASN A 14 7.50 10.88 32.69
C ASN A 14 7.82 9.61 31.88
N ARG A 15 6.86 9.18 31.05
CA ARG A 15 7.09 8.18 29.99
C ARG A 15 7.66 8.83 28.74
N ASP A 16 8.27 10.00 28.87
CA ASP A 16 9.37 10.43 28.00
C ASP A 16 10.65 9.73 28.48
N SER A 17 10.64 8.39 28.43
CA SER A 17 11.88 7.64 28.55
C SER A 17 12.73 8.01 27.35
N GLN A 18 13.76 8.82 27.60
CA GLN A 18 14.87 9.05 26.69
C GLN A 18 15.25 7.73 26.03
N TYR A 19 15.17 7.70 24.71
CA TYR A 19 15.62 6.57 23.92
C TYR A 19 17.13 6.39 24.15
N THR A 20 17.51 5.51 25.06
CA THR A 20 18.89 5.11 25.28
C THR A 20 19.37 4.44 24.01
N HIS A 21 20.29 5.10 23.29
CA HIS A 21 20.94 4.63 22.09
C HIS A 21 21.74 3.34 22.37
N SER A 22 21.08 2.19 22.53
CA SER A 22 21.79 0.91 22.44
C SER A 22 22.15 0.71 20.97
N LYS A 23 23.26 1.30 20.53
CA LYS A 23 23.97 1.03 19.27
C LYS A 23 23.05 0.45 18.19
N PHE A 24 22.02 1.19 17.76
CA PHE A 24 21.40 0.86 16.49
C PHE A 24 22.56 0.95 15.50
N GLU A 25 22.80 -0.12 14.74
CA GLU A 25 24.05 -0.35 14.03
C GLU A 25 24.24 0.74 12.97
N LEU A 26 24.72 1.92 13.36
CA LEU A 26 25.12 3.01 12.47
C LEU A 26 26.02 2.49 11.34
N PRO A 27 26.93 1.52 11.58
CA PRO A 27 27.62 0.84 10.49
C PRO A 27 26.68 0.19 9.47
N ASN A 28 25.66 -0.55 9.92
CA ASN A 28 24.70 -1.22 9.05
C ASN A 28 23.78 -0.22 8.35
N LEU A 29 23.35 0.85 9.03
CA LEU A 29 22.60 1.93 8.40
C LEU A 29 23.44 2.63 7.33
N ASN A 30 24.71 2.95 7.62
CA ASN A 30 25.61 3.57 6.66
C ASN A 30 25.86 2.67 5.44
N LYS A 31 26.10 1.38 5.67
CA LYS A 31 26.26 0.37 4.61
C LYS A 31 24.98 0.28 3.77
N PHE A 32 23.83 0.14 4.40
CA PHE A 32 22.54 0.04 3.72
C PHE A 32 22.25 1.28 2.85
N ILE A 33 22.45 2.49 3.40
CA ILE A 33 22.23 3.72 2.64
C ILE A 33 23.24 3.85 1.49
N TYR A 34 24.49 3.45 1.69
CA TYR A 34 25.47 3.38 0.61
C TYR A 34 25.03 2.44 -0.51
N GLU A 35 24.56 1.23 -0.18
CA GLU A 35 24.03 0.29 -1.17
C GLU A 35 22.82 0.86 -1.93
N ASN A 36 21.92 1.58 -1.26
CA ASN A 36 20.81 2.25 -1.93
C ASN A 36 21.29 3.35 -2.88
N MET A 37 22.35 4.10 -2.52
CA MET A 37 22.97 5.08 -3.41
C MET A 37 23.52 4.43 -4.68
N GLN A 38 24.16 3.28 -4.55
CA GLN A 38 24.75 2.56 -5.68
C GLN A 38 23.69 1.91 -6.59
N ASN A 39 22.55 1.50 -6.03
CA ASN A 39 21.48 0.83 -6.75
C ASN A 39 20.42 1.78 -7.33
N ARG A 40 20.71 3.09 -7.37
CA ARG A 40 19.78 4.07 -7.94
C ARG A 40 19.55 3.84 -9.43
N GLU A 41 18.29 3.80 -9.84
CA GLU A 41 17.94 3.74 -11.26
C GLU A 41 18.20 5.09 -11.93
N ARG A 42 18.99 5.10 -13.01
CA ARG A 42 19.37 6.33 -13.72
C ARG A 42 18.17 7.11 -14.29
N SER A 43 17.05 6.42 -14.54
CA SER A 43 15.82 7.02 -15.08
C SER A 43 14.92 7.65 -14.02
N THR A 44 15.21 7.51 -12.72
CA THR A 44 14.36 8.01 -11.64
C THR A 44 14.73 9.45 -11.26
N ASP A 45 13.74 10.35 -11.25
CA ASP A 45 13.90 11.69 -10.67
C ASP A 45 13.78 11.64 -9.13
N TYR A 46 14.91 11.42 -8.47
CA TYR A 46 15.01 11.37 -7.01
C TYR A 46 14.66 12.69 -6.32
N ASN A 47 14.79 13.83 -6.99
CA ASN A 47 14.41 15.12 -6.41
C ASN A 47 12.90 15.27 -6.37
N LEU A 48 12.21 14.87 -7.44
CA LEU A 48 10.76 14.81 -7.46
C LEU A 48 10.23 13.80 -6.44
N LEU A 49 10.78 12.59 -6.42
CA LEU A 49 10.38 11.55 -5.45
C LEU A 49 10.58 12.02 -4.00
N TYR A 50 11.67 12.73 -3.72
CA TYR A 50 11.90 13.34 -2.42
C TYR A 50 10.82 14.37 -2.07
N ARG A 51 10.44 15.24 -3.00
CA ARG A 51 9.40 16.26 -2.77
C ARG A 51 8.05 15.61 -2.48
N ILE A 52 7.65 14.62 -3.28
CA ILE A 52 6.38 13.89 -3.10
C ILE A 52 6.37 13.16 -1.75
N SER A 53 7.40 12.35 -1.47
CA SER A 53 7.50 11.59 -0.22
C SER A 53 7.50 12.49 1.02
N LYS A 54 8.21 13.61 0.95
CA LYS A 54 8.20 14.62 2.02
C LYS A 54 6.79 15.15 2.25
N ILE A 55 6.14 15.69 1.21
CA ILE A 55 4.79 16.26 1.30
C ILE A 55 3.82 15.23 1.91
N MET A 56 3.81 14.01 1.40
CA MET A 56 2.94 12.95 1.91
C MET A 56 3.21 12.66 3.39
N SER A 57 4.48 12.54 3.78
CA SER A 57 4.86 12.23 5.16
C SER A 57 4.44 13.33 6.15
N THR A 58 4.42 14.60 5.70
CA THR A 58 4.14 15.76 6.57
C THR A 58 2.70 16.26 6.51
N GLU A 59 1.98 16.04 5.40
CA GLU A 59 0.68 16.66 5.15
C GLU A 59 -0.50 15.67 5.20
N LEU A 60 -0.26 14.36 5.07
CA LEU A 60 -1.33 13.37 5.26
C LEU A 60 -1.67 13.21 6.75
N LYS A 61 -2.97 13.33 7.07
CA LYS A 61 -3.50 13.37 8.43
C LYS A 61 -4.19 12.05 8.77
N ILE A 62 -3.39 11.03 9.10
CA ILE A 62 -3.90 9.74 9.58
C ILE A 62 -3.86 9.74 11.10
N LYS A 63 -5.04 9.78 11.74
CA LYS A 63 -5.20 9.77 13.20
C LYS A 63 -5.36 8.36 13.72
N ASP A 64 -6.22 7.56 13.09
CA ASP A 64 -6.42 6.16 13.43
C ASP A 64 -5.56 5.26 12.55
N ARG A 65 -4.73 4.45 13.19
CA ARG A 65 -3.84 3.48 12.55
C ARG A 65 -4.20 2.05 12.91
N HIS A 66 -5.33 1.85 13.58
CA HIS A 66 -5.83 0.53 13.92
C HIS A 66 -6.32 -0.16 12.65
N ILE A 67 -5.88 -1.41 12.47
CA ILE A 67 -6.24 -2.24 11.33
C ILE A 67 -6.85 -3.51 11.91
N ASN A 68 -8.12 -3.75 11.58
CA ASN A 68 -8.79 -5.00 11.89
C ASN A 68 -8.73 -5.90 10.67
N GLU A 69 -8.30 -7.14 10.88
CA GLU A 69 -8.34 -8.17 9.85
C GLU A 69 -9.79 -8.59 9.59
N ILE A 70 -10.11 -8.83 8.32
CA ILE A 70 -11.43 -9.35 7.96
C ILE A 70 -11.36 -10.87 7.92
N THR A 71 -11.93 -11.52 8.94
CA THR A 71 -11.85 -12.98 9.11
C THR A 71 -13.09 -13.73 8.65
N LYS A 72 -14.07 -13.04 8.04
CA LYS A 72 -15.29 -13.67 7.55
C LYS A 72 -14.94 -14.77 6.54
N PRO A 73 -15.42 -16.01 6.74
CA PRO A 73 -15.03 -17.14 5.90
C PRO A 73 -15.65 -17.04 4.50
N ILE A 74 -14.91 -17.56 3.52
CA ILE A 74 -15.38 -17.79 2.15
C ILE A 74 -14.74 -19.09 1.63
N SER A 75 -15.28 -19.69 0.57
CA SER A 75 -14.65 -20.80 -0.16
C SER A 75 -13.88 -20.32 -1.40
N GLU A 76 -12.92 -21.11 -1.88
CA GLU A 76 -12.14 -20.78 -3.09
C GLU A 76 -13.06 -20.53 -4.30
N LYS A 77 -14.09 -21.38 -4.43
CA LYS A 77 -15.11 -21.26 -5.47
C LYS A 77 -15.87 -19.94 -5.36
N GLN A 78 -16.35 -19.59 -4.16
CA GLN A 78 -17.05 -18.33 -3.92
C GLN A 78 -16.14 -17.13 -4.17
N THR A 79 -14.85 -17.19 -3.80
CA THR A 79 -13.88 -16.11 -4.10
C THR A 79 -13.83 -15.85 -5.59
N LYS A 80 -13.63 -16.89 -6.42
CA LYS A 80 -13.61 -16.76 -7.88
C LYS A 80 -14.94 -16.23 -8.44
N GLU A 81 -16.07 -16.76 -7.98
CA GLU A 81 -17.40 -16.35 -8.43
C GLU A 81 -17.67 -14.87 -8.12
N VAL A 82 -17.41 -14.44 -6.88
CA VAL A 82 -17.61 -13.05 -6.45
C VAL A 82 -16.70 -12.10 -7.24
N THR A 83 -15.42 -12.44 -7.42
CA THR A 83 -14.48 -11.65 -8.23
C THR A 83 -14.95 -11.51 -9.68
N LEU A 84 -15.45 -12.59 -10.29
CA LEU A 84 -15.95 -12.54 -11.67
C LEU A 84 -17.23 -11.71 -11.78
N GLN A 85 -18.18 -11.85 -10.85
CA GLN A 85 -19.39 -11.02 -10.87
C GLN A 85 -19.08 -9.54 -10.66
N PHE A 86 -18.10 -9.21 -9.82
CA PHE A 86 -17.61 -7.84 -9.67
C PHE A 86 -17.14 -7.24 -11.00
N PHE A 87 -16.24 -7.93 -11.72
CA PHE A 87 -15.78 -7.42 -13.02
C PHE A 87 -16.90 -7.39 -14.07
N LYS A 88 -17.87 -8.32 -14.00
CA LYS A 88 -19.03 -8.36 -14.90
C LYS A 88 -19.94 -7.15 -14.73
N GLU A 89 -20.18 -6.73 -13.50
CA GLU A 89 -20.99 -5.53 -13.23
C GLU A 89 -20.26 -4.23 -13.60
N LEU A 90 -18.92 -4.24 -13.62
CA LEU A 90 -18.13 -3.10 -14.04
C LEU A 90 -18.04 -2.93 -15.57
N ASP A 91 -17.61 -3.98 -16.29
CA ASP A 91 -17.37 -3.94 -17.74
C ASP A 91 -17.17 -5.33 -18.34
N GLN A 92 -17.82 -5.59 -19.48
CA GLN A 92 -17.76 -6.90 -20.14
C GLN A 92 -16.34 -7.30 -20.58
N GLU A 93 -15.50 -6.36 -21.02
CA GLU A 93 -14.13 -6.68 -21.47
C GLU A 93 -13.25 -7.09 -20.28
N LEU A 94 -13.38 -6.37 -19.15
CA LEU A 94 -12.67 -6.71 -17.91
C LEU A 94 -13.07 -8.09 -17.39
N TYR A 95 -14.37 -8.38 -17.40
CA TYR A 95 -14.91 -9.68 -17.04
C TYR A 95 -14.35 -10.81 -17.90
N GLU A 96 -14.43 -10.69 -19.23
CA GLU A 96 -13.93 -11.73 -20.13
C GLU A 96 -12.43 -11.98 -19.96
N LYS A 97 -11.67 -10.92 -19.69
CA LYS A 97 -10.24 -11.04 -19.41
C LYS A 97 -9.97 -11.76 -18.09
N ALA A 98 -10.63 -11.38 -17.01
CA ALA A 98 -10.50 -12.03 -15.71
C ALA A 98 -10.93 -13.50 -15.77
N LYS A 99 -12.06 -13.78 -16.44
CA LYS A 99 -12.60 -15.12 -16.65
C LYS A 99 -11.63 -16.04 -17.37
N LYS A 100 -11.05 -15.58 -18.49
CA LYS A 100 -10.06 -16.37 -19.24
C LYS A 100 -8.85 -16.75 -18.39
N ILE A 101 -8.39 -15.85 -17.52
CA ILE A 101 -7.25 -16.13 -16.62
C ILE A 101 -7.66 -17.17 -15.57
N ILE A 102 -8.77 -16.96 -14.86
CA ILE A 102 -9.25 -17.87 -13.81
C ILE A 102 -9.54 -19.27 -14.36
N ASP A 103 -10.12 -19.36 -15.56
CA ASP A 103 -10.46 -20.63 -16.21
C ASP A 103 -9.25 -21.33 -16.85
N GLY A 104 -8.07 -20.70 -16.88
CA GLY A 104 -6.87 -21.24 -17.54
C GLY A 104 -6.90 -21.17 -19.08
N ASN A 105 -7.76 -20.33 -19.65
CA ASN A 105 -7.93 -20.10 -21.10
C ASN A 105 -7.21 -18.81 -21.57
N SER A 106 -6.15 -18.42 -20.89
CA SER A 106 -5.34 -17.22 -21.16
C SER A 106 -3.86 -17.57 -21.28
N ASP A 107 -3.09 -16.75 -21.99
CA ASP A 107 -1.62 -16.82 -21.98
C ASP A 107 -1.00 -16.48 -20.60
N ILE A 108 -1.80 -15.92 -19.69
CA ILE A 108 -1.43 -15.70 -18.30
C ILE A 108 -1.92 -16.89 -17.47
N GLY A 109 -0.99 -17.61 -16.85
CA GLY A 109 -1.32 -18.72 -15.96
C GLY A 109 -2.02 -18.24 -14.68
N PHE A 110 -2.78 -19.12 -14.05
CA PHE A 110 -3.45 -18.86 -12.79
C PHE A 110 -3.22 -20.03 -11.83
N ASN A 111 -2.73 -19.73 -10.62
CA ASN A 111 -2.46 -20.72 -9.59
C ASN A 111 -3.04 -20.18 -8.27
N MET A 112 -4.12 -20.80 -7.80
CA MET A 112 -4.72 -20.53 -6.49
C MET A 112 -4.63 -21.79 -5.64
N TYR A 113 -4.14 -21.66 -4.42
CA TYR A 113 -3.76 -22.80 -3.58
C TYR A 113 -3.75 -22.42 -2.11
N MET A 114 -4.06 -23.37 -1.22
CA MET A 114 -3.84 -23.21 0.22
C MET A 114 -2.35 -23.43 0.52
N LEU A 115 -1.76 -22.58 1.36
CA LEU A 115 -0.38 -22.76 1.81
C LEU A 115 -0.32 -23.77 2.97
N ASP A 116 0.53 -24.78 2.84
CA ASP A 116 1.01 -25.59 3.96
C ASP A 116 2.16 -24.85 4.67
N GLU A 117 2.30 -25.00 5.98
CA GLU A 117 3.39 -24.41 6.76
C GLU A 117 4.77 -24.86 6.27
N ASN A 118 4.85 -26.06 5.68
CA ASN A 118 6.10 -26.67 5.20
C ASN A 118 6.40 -26.43 3.72
N GLU A 119 5.67 -25.51 3.07
CA GLU A 119 5.80 -25.29 1.63
C GLU A 119 7.19 -24.74 1.26
N ASP A 120 7.86 -25.38 0.30
CA ASP A 120 9.18 -24.96 -0.18
C ASP A 120 9.05 -23.96 -1.34
N PHE A 121 9.15 -22.68 -1.01
CA PHE A 121 9.03 -21.56 -1.94
C PHE A 121 10.24 -21.38 -2.87
N SER A 122 11.32 -22.15 -2.69
CA SER A 122 12.46 -22.13 -3.61
C SER A 122 12.22 -22.96 -4.87
N LYS A 123 11.18 -23.82 -4.87
CA LYS A 123 10.84 -24.68 -5.99
C LYS A 123 10.33 -23.88 -7.19
N THR A 124 10.99 -24.07 -8.32
CA THR A 124 10.59 -23.51 -9.62
C THR A 124 10.32 -24.62 -10.63
N LYS A 125 9.36 -24.37 -11.51
CA LYS A 125 9.10 -25.15 -12.72
C LYS A 125 10.31 -25.08 -13.66
N SER A 126 10.36 -25.96 -14.66
CA SER A 126 11.47 -26.02 -15.64
C SER A 126 11.66 -24.73 -16.44
N ASP A 127 10.63 -23.90 -16.55
CA ASP A 127 10.68 -22.59 -17.21
C ASP A 127 11.12 -21.43 -16.30
N GLY A 128 11.48 -21.73 -15.05
CA GLY A 128 11.95 -20.76 -14.06
C GLY A 128 10.83 -20.00 -13.35
N MET A 129 9.56 -20.34 -13.59
CA MET A 129 8.41 -19.82 -12.85
C MET A 129 8.29 -20.53 -11.49
N PRO A 130 7.85 -19.85 -10.42
CA PRO A 130 7.60 -20.49 -9.13
C PRO A 130 6.55 -21.61 -9.23
N VAL A 131 6.61 -22.58 -8.31
CA VAL A 131 5.47 -23.47 -8.07
C VAL A 131 4.46 -22.76 -7.17
N HIS A 132 4.93 -22.23 -6.05
CA HIS A 132 4.16 -21.46 -5.07
C HIS A 132 4.88 -20.17 -4.68
N THR A 133 4.14 -19.23 -4.11
CA THR A 133 4.59 -17.95 -3.58
C THR A 133 4.00 -17.72 -2.19
N LYS A 134 4.75 -17.04 -1.32
CA LYS A 134 4.31 -16.74 0.06
C LYS A 134 3.19 -15.70 0.11
N ILE A 135 3.18 -14.82 -0.87
CA ILE A 135 2.26 -13.69 -0.99
C ILE A 135 1.61 -13.74 -2.37
N PRO A 136 0.38 -13.22 -2.50
CA PRO A 136 -0.21 -13.01 -3.81
C PRO A 136 0.70 -12.15 -4.69
N CYS A 137 0.84 -12.54 -5.95
CA CYS A 137 1.56 -11.73 -6.92
C CYS A 137 1.23 -12.14 -8.36
N VAL A 138 1.39 -11.18 -9.26
CA VAL A 138 1.67 -11.43 -10.67
C VAL A 138 3.19 -11.58 -10.86
N PHE A 139 3.61 -12.76 -11.29
CA PHE A 139 5.00 -13.05 -11.61
C PHE A 139 5.18 -13.16 -13.13
N SER A 140 6.20 -12.49 -13.67
CA SER A 140 6.54 -12.54 -15.10
C SER A 140 8.01 -12.87 -15.28
N ARG A 141 8.32 -13.91 -16.07
CA ARG A 141 9.68 -14.32 -16.41
C ARG A 141 9.71 -15.03 -17.76
N ASN A 142 10.75 -14.76 -18.55
CA ASN A 142 10.97 -15.41 -19.86
C ASN A 142 9.75 -15.33 -20.81
N GLY A 143 9.07 -14.18 -20.84
CA GLY A 143 7.88 -13.97 -21.67
C GLY A 143 6.59 -14.64 -21.16
N LYS A 144 6.65 -15.39 -20.06
CA LYS A 144 5.50 -15.99 -19.39
C LYS A 144 5.07 -15.12 -18.22
N SER A 145 3.76 -15.11 -17.95
CA SER A 145 3.20 -14.46 -16.76
C SER A 145 2.22 -15.39 -16.08
N ALA A 146 2.14 -15.33 -14.75
CA ALA A 146 1.13 -16.03 -14.00
C ALA A 146 0.72 -15.26 -12.75
N VAL A 147 -0.55 -15.38 -12.39
CA VAL A 147 -1.10 -14.96 -11.10
C VAL A 147 -0.91 -16.11 -10.12
N TYR A 148 -0.28 -15.83 -8.99
CA TYR A 148 -0.17 -16.73 -7.84
C TYR A 148 -0.99 -16.17 -6.70
N MET A 149 -1.89 -16.98 -6.16
CA MET A 149 -2.85 -16.58 -5.14
C MET A 149 -2.86 -17.62 -4.00
N PRO A 150 -1.97 -17.47 -2.99
CA PRO A 150 -2.11 -18.21 -1.75
C PRO A 150 -3.43 -17.81 -1.08
N TYR A 151 -4.29 -18.79 -0.88
CA TYR A 151 -5.66 -18.65 -0.41
C TYR A 151 -5.71 -18.93 1.10
N LYS A 152 -6.47 -18.12 1.84
CA LYS A 152 -6.57 -18.21 3.31
C LYS A 152 -7.95 -18.64 3.82
N GLY A 153 -8.98 -18.58 2.99
CA GLY A 153 -10.34 -18.92 3.41
C GLY A 153 -11.17 -17.75 3.91
N THR A 154 -10.80 -16.51 3.60
CA THR A 154 -11.50 -15.31 4.10
C THR A 154 -11.88 -14.36 2.98
N ILE A 155 -12.83 -13.46 3.20
CA ILE A 155 -13.23 -12.48 2.18
C ILE A 155 -12.08 -11.55 1.76
N GLU A 156 -10.98 -11.48 2.52
CA GLU A 156 -9.74 -10.82 2.09
C GLU A 156 -9.20 -11.43 0.78
N ASP A 157 -9.40 -12.72 0.55
CA ASP A 157 -8.97 -13.40 -0.67
C ASP A 157 -9.66 -12.83 -1.93
N ILE A 158 -10.86 -12.24 -1.81
CA ILE A 158 -11.51 -11.53 -2.92
C ILE A 158 -10.72 -10.28 -3.28
N TYR A 159 -10.30 -9.50 -2.27
CA TYR A 159 -9.50 -8.29 -2.47
C TYR A 159 -8.16 -8.62 -3.13
N LEU A 160 -7.47 -9.65 -2.62
CA LEU A 160 -6.18 -10.09 -3.13
C LEU A 160 -6.30 -10.61 -4.57
N LEU A 161 -7.34 -11.40 -4.87
CA LEU A 161 -7.56 -11.87 -6.24
C LEU A 161 -7.90 -10.72 -7.20
N VAL A 162 -8.75 -9.77 -6.79
CA VAL A 162 -9.04 -8.55 -7.59
C VAL A 162 -7.77 -7.72 -7.80
N HIS A 163 -6.93 -7.57 -6.77
CA HIS A 163 -5.66 -6.84 -6.85
C HIS A 163 -4.75 -7.46 -7.91
N GLU A 164 -4.48 -8.77 -7.83
CA GLU A 164 -3.56 -9.43 -8.75
C GLU A 164 -4.10 -9.53 -10.17
N LEU A 165 -5.41 -9.76 -10.36
CA LEU A 165 -6.01 -9.70 -11.69
C LEU A 165 -5.91 -8.30 -12.29
N SER A 166 -6.06 -7.26 -11.47
CA SER A 166 -5.94 -5.86 -11.92
C SER A 166 -4.54 -5.56 -12.46
N HIS A 167 -3.48 -6.10 -11.84
CA HIS A 167 -2.11 -6.00 -12.37
C HIS A 167 -1.99 -6.53 -13.79
N THR A 168 -2.75 -7.58 -14.14
CA THR A 168 -2.75 -8.16 -15.49
C THR A 168 -3.37 -7.24 -16.54
N PHE A 169 -4.20 -6.28 -16.13
CA PHE A 169 -4.80 -5.32 -17.03
C PHE A 169 -3.79 -4.32 -17.57
N ASP A 170 -2.70 -4.10 -16.85
CA ASP A 170 -1.61 -3.19 -17.19
C ASP A 170 -0.38 -3.87 -17.82
N ILE A 171 -0.35 -5.21 -17.86
CA ILE A 171 0.76 -5.95 -18.49
C ILE A 171 0.80 -5.66 -19.99
N GLY A 172 1.94 -5.14 -20.45
CA GLY A 172 2.34 -5.06 -21.85
C GLY A 172 3.33 -6.16 -22.22
N LYS A 173 3.87 -6.12 -23.45
CA LYS A 173 4.85 -7.12 -23.92
C LYS A 173 6.15 -7.14 -23.11
N ASN A 174 6.55 -5.98 -22.58
CA ASN A 174 7.79 -5.80 -21.83
C ASN A 174 7.50 -5.11 -20.50
N ASN A 175 8.32 -5.39 -19.47
CA ASN A 175 8.32 -4.57 -18.26
C ASN A 175 8.79 -3.16 -18.61
N ASN A 176 8.14 -2.14 -18.05
CA ASN A 176 8.42 -0.75 -18.40
C ASN A 176 8.39 0.17 -17.16
N SER A 177 9.11 1.29 -17.24
CA SER A 177 9.30 2.21 -16.12
C SER A 177 8.00 2.86 -15.66
N THR A 178 7.08 3.16 -16.59
CA THR A 178 5.76 3.72 -16.26
C THR A 178 4.97 2.77 -15.37
N ARG A 179 4.87 1.49 -15.75
CA ARG A 179 4.22 0.45 -14.94
C ARG A 179 4.92 0.26 -13.60
N ASN A 180 6.25 0.36 -13.54
CA ASN A 180 6.98 0.26 -12.27
C ASN A 180 6.62 1.39 -11.30
N MET A 181 6.27 2.59 -11.80
CA MET A 181 5.91 3.74 -10.97
C MET A 181 4.41 3.84 -10.69
N LEU A 182 3.56 3.31 -11.57
CA LEU A 182 2.11 3.53 -11.53
C LEU A 182 1.30 2.24 -11.40
N GLY A 183 1.93 1.06 -11.41
CA GLY A 183 1.24 -0.23 -11.47
C GLY A 183 0.35 -0.57 -10.28
N GLU A 184 0.48 0.14 -9.16
CA GLU A 184 -0.39 -0.03 -7.99
C GLU A 184 -1.66 0.84 -8.02
N VAL A 185 -1.76 1.77 -8.98
CA VAL A 185 -2.93 2.64 -9.12
C VAL A 185 -4.15 1.81 -9.54
N THR A 186 -4.02 0.99 -10.58
CA THR A 186 -5.12 0.16 -11.11
C THR A 186 -5.69 -0.79 -10.04
N PRO A 187 -4.87 -1.60 -9.33
CA PRO A 187 -5.35 -2.40 -8.22
C PRO A 187 -6.02 -1.58 -7.10
N ALA A 188 -5.43 -0.45 -6.70
CA ALA A 188 -6.02 0.39 -5.64
C ALA A 188 -7.40 0.95 -6.04
N CYS A 189 -7.58 1.33 -7.31
CA CYS A 189 -8.88 1.75 -7.84
C CYS A 189 -9.90 0.60 -7.80
N PHE A 190 -9.57 -0.58 -8.33
CA PHE A 190 -10.50 -1.71 -8.34
C PHE A 190 -10.83 -2.23 -6.93
N GLU A 191 -9.86 -2.31 -6.02
CA GLU A 191 -10.14 -2.66 -4.62
C GLU A 191 -11.12 -1.66 -3.96
N THR A 192 -11.04 -0.38 -4.31
CA THR A 192 -11.94 0.64 -3.74
C THR A 192 -13.33 0.59 -4.35
N MET A 193 -13.45 0.27 -5.65
CA MET A 193 -14.75 -0.05 -6.25
C MET A 193 -15.35 -1.32 -5.65
N LEU A 194 -14.51 -2.33 -5.38
CA LEU A 194 -14.93 -3.59 -4.78
C LEU A 194 -15.56 -3.36 -3.39
N ASN A 195 -15.09 -2.38 -2.61
CA ASN A 195 -15.74 -2.00 -1.35
C ASN A 195 -17.23 -1.73 -1.53
N GLN A 196 -17.60 -0.93 -2.53
CA GLN A 196 -19.00 -0.59 -2.80
C GLN A 196 -19.79 -1.85 -3.20
N TYR A 197 -19.24 -2.64 -4.12
CA TYR A 197 -19.87 -3.88 -4.58
C TYR A 197 -20.12 -4.87 -3.43
N LEU A 198 -19.12 -5.12 -2.57
CA LEU A 198 -19.25 -6.08 -1.48
C LEU A 198 -20.30 -5.65 -0.44
N ILE A 199 -20.46 -4.34 -0.20
CA ILE A 199 -21.54 -3.80 0.65
C ILE A 199 -22.90 -4.02 -0.02
N GLU A 200 -23.04 -3.65 -1.29
CA GLU A 200 -24.30 -3.75 -2.04
C GLU A 200 -24.79 -5.21 -2.15
N LYS A 201 -23.88 -6.17 -2.24
CA LYS A 201 -24.21 -7.60 -2.26
C LYS A 201 -24.36 -8.23 -0.86
N GLY A 202 -24.17 -7.47 0.22
CA GLY A 202 -24.23 -7.99 1.59
C GLY A 202 -23.11 -8.99 1.92
N ILE A 203 -22.02 -9.00 1.15
CA ILE A 203 -20.88 -9.90 1.34
C ILE A 203 -19.98 -9.38 2.46
N ALA A 204 -19.77 -8.06 2.52
CA ALA A 204 -19.01 -7.38 3.57
C ALA A 204 -19.83 -6.26 4.19
N THR A 205 -19.56 -5.96 5.45
CA THR A 205 -20.14 -4.79 6.11
C THR A 205 -19.38 -3.52 5.71
N LYS A 206 -20.01 -2.36 5.94
CA LYS A 206 -19.34 -1.07 5.78
C LYS A 206 -18.10 -0.95 6.68
N GLU A 207 -18.14 -1.54 7.87
CA GLU A 207 -17.00 -1.58 8.78
C GLU A 207 -15.84 -2.40 8.19
N ASP A 208 -16.11 -3.61 7.68
CA ASP A 208 -15.09 -4.47 7.05
C ASP A 208 -14.35 -3.72 5.94
N THR A 209 -15.10 -3.15 5.00
CA THR A 209 -14.53 -2.41 3.86
C THR A 209 -13.78 -1.14 4.28
N THR A 210 -14.24 -0.45 5.33
CA THR A 210 -13.55 0.72 5.89
C THR A 210 -12.22 0.32 6.52
N ASN A 211 -12.21 -0.75 7.32
CA ASN A 211 -10.99 -1.29 7.94
C ASN A 211 -9.98 -1.74 6.88
N ARG A 212 -10.43 -2.40 5.81
CA ARG A 212 -9.56 -2.83 4.70
C ARG A 212 -8.95 -1.67 3.92
N GLU A 213 -9.73 -0.63 3.66
CA GLU A 213 -9.26 0.56 2.96
C GLU A 213 -8.28 1.38 3.84
N MET A 214 -8.61 1.58 5.11
CA MET A 214 -7.72 2.22 6.08
C MET A 214 -6.41 1.45 6.26
N GLY A 215 -6.47 0.11 6.32
CA GLY A 215 -5.28 -0.72 6.37
C GLY A 215 -4.34 -0.51 5.19
N ARG A 216 -4.88 -0.41 3.97
CA ARG A 216 -4.10 -0.09 2.76
C ARG A 216 -3.52 1.32 2.82
N ILE A 217 -4.30 2.33 3.22
CA ILE A 217 -3.83 3.71 3.38
C ILE A 217 -2.64 3.77 4.34
N VAL A 218 -2.77 3.13 5.51
CA VAL A 218 -1.71 3.09 6.52
C VAL A 218 -0.47 2.40 5.97
N HIS A 219 -0.62 1.27 5.26
CA HIS A 219 0.50 0.55 4.66
C HIS A 219 1.24 1.40 3.62
N TYR A 220 0.50 2.04 2.69
CA TYR A 220 1.08 2.88 1.64
C TYR A 220 1.71 4.15 2.22
N TYR A 221 1.12 4.71 3.28
CA TYR A 221 1.72 5.83 4.01
C TYR A 221 3.03 5.43 4.68
N ASP A 222 3.10 4.26 5.32
CA ASP A 222 4.35 3.78 5.93
C ASP A 222 5.46 3.56 4.88
N ASP A 223 5.10 3.05 3.69
CA ASP A 223 6.01 2.95 2.55
C ASP A 223 6.48 4.34 2.04
N ALA A 224 5.61 5.35 2.09
CA ALA A 224 5.97 6.73 1.77
C ALA A 224 6.97 7.33 2.77
N VAL A 225 6.72 7.12 4.07
CA VAL A 225 7.61 7.56 5.15
C VAL A 225 8.96 6.86 5.06
N GLU A 226 8.98 5.56 4.75
CA GLU A 226 10.22 4.81 4.54
C GLU A 226 11.02 5.38 3.35
N THR A 227 10.37 5.62 2.21
CA THR A 227 10.98 6.24 1.02
C THR A 227 11.57 7.61 1.34
N PHE A 228 10.80 8.47 2.02
CA PHE A 228 11.25 9.78 2.44
C PHE A 228 12.50 9.71 3.32
N ALA A 229 12.48 8.83 4.33
CA ALA A 229 13.60 8.65 5.25
C ALA A 229 14.86 8.15 4.52
N LYS A 230 14.74 7.21 3.57
CA LYS A 230 15.87 6.76 2.73
C LYS A 230 16.47 7.94 1.98
N LEU A 231 15.65 8.73 1.31
CA LEU A 231 16.13 9.86 0.49
C LEU A 231 16.77 10.96 1.33
N GLU A 232 16.22 11.28 2.51
CA GLU A 232 16.84 12.26 3.42
C GLU A 232 18.20 11.75 3.93
N LEU A 233 18.31 10.48 4.30
CA LEU A 233 19.56 9.88 4.75
C LEU A 233 20.62 9.81 3.63
N ILE A 234 20.20 9.53 2.38
CA ILE A 234 21.11 9.60 1.24
C ILE A 234 21.63 11.02 1.05
N LYS A 235 20.76 12.05 1.09
CA LYS A 235 21.19 13.45 0.96
C LYS A 235 22.21 13.84 2.02
N ILE A 236 22.04 13.38 3.25
CA ILE A 236 23.03 13.56 4.31
C ILE A 236 24.35 12.87 3.93
N LYS A 237 24.30 11.62 3.47
CA LYS A 237 25.49 10.85 3.09
C LYS A 237 26.21 11.42 1.86
N GLU A 238 25.51 12.11 0.97
CA GLU A 238 26.10 12.85 -0.15
C GLU A 238 26.89 14.08 0.32
N GLN A 239 26.51 14.68 1.46
CA GLN A 239 27.15 15.86 2.03
C GLN A 239 28.28 15.52 3.02
N GLN A 240 28.27 14.32 3.59
CA GLN A 240 29.25 13.87 4.57
C GLN A 240 29.41 12.35 4.51
N GLU A 241 30.63 11.85 4.75
CA GLU A 241 30.98 10.44 4.56
C GLU A 241 30.07 9.46 5.33
N ASN A 242 29.72 9.77 6.58
CA ASN A 242 28.94 8.89 7.45
C ASN A 242 27.75 9.59 8.10
N ILE A 243 26.62 8.90 8.15
CA ILE A 243 25.45 9.26 8.95
C ILE A 243 25.81 9.10 10.43
N THR A 244 25.51 10.13 11.23
CA THR A 244 25.78 10.18 12.67
C THR A 244 24.48 10.26 13.48
N HIS A 245 24.56 10.03 14.79
CA HIS A 245 23.43 10.24 15.70
C HIS A 245 22.90 11.68 15.68
N LYS A 246 23.77 12.69 15.48
CA LYS A 246 23.36 14.09 15.36
C LYS A 246 22.41 14.28 14.17
N ASN A 247 22.70 13.65 13.04
CA ASN A 247 21.84 13.74 11.85
C ASN A 247 20.45 13.13 12.12
N LEU A 248 20.38 12.01 12.83
CA LEU A 248 19.09 11.38 13.19
C LEU A 248 18.26 12.30 14.10
N ILE A 249 18.90 12.95 15.08
CA ILE A 249 18.25 13.92 15.97
C ILE A 249 17.74 15.14 15.18
N GLU A 250 18.51 15.61 14.20
CA GLU A 250 18.11 16.73 13.34
C GLU A 250 16.91 16.39 12.46
N ILE A 251 16.88 15.19 11.86
CA ILE A 251 15.71 14.70 11.11
C ILE A 251 14.47 14.66 12.02
N GLN A 252 14.60 14.10 13.23
CA GLN A 252 13.49 14.03 14.17
C GLN A 252 12.93 15.42 14.49
N LYS A 253 13.80 16.37 14.79
CA LYS A 253 13.40 17.75 15.10
C LYS A 253 12.76 18.43 13.89
N LYS A 254 13.36 18.30 12.71
CA LYS A 254 12.93 18.98 11.48
C LYS A 254 11.54 18.54 11.01
N TYR A 255 11.18 17.27 11.23
CA TYR A 255 9.93 16.69 10.73
C TYR A 255 8.95 16.26 11.83
N GLY A 256 9.25 16.60 13.10
CA GLY A 256 8.38 16.23 14.23
C GLY A 256 8.23 14.72 14.44
N ILE A 257 9.25 13.93 14.09
CA ILE A 257 9.19 12.46 14.16
C ILE A 257 9.44 12.01 15.60
N THR A 258 8.48 11.30 16.19
CA THR A 258 8.62 10.73 17.54
C THR A 258 9.71 9.65 17.58
N ASN A 259 10.25 9.35 18.78
CA ASN A 259 11.21 8.24 18.93
C ASN A 259 10.63 6.91 18.45
N ARG A 260 9.34 6.64 18.71
CA ARG A 260 8.67 5.43 18.25
C ARG A 260 8.64 5.33 16.73
N GLN A 261 8.30 6.43 16.05
CA GLN A 261 8.30 6.49 14.58
C GLN A 261 9.72 6.35 14.02
N LEU A 262 10.72 7.02 14.61
CA LEU A 262 12.11 6.87 14.16
C LEU A 262 12.59 5.42 14.33
N SER A 263 12.37 4.78 15.48
CA SER A 263 12.74 3.38 15.69
C SER A 263 12.03 2.44 14.72
N TYR A 264 10.75 2.68 14.44
CA TYR A 264 9.98 1.92 13.45
C TYR A 264 10.58 2.07 12.05
N VAL A 265 10.85 3.31 11.62
CA VAL A 265 11.47 3.62 10.33
C VAL A 265 12.85 2.97 10.24
N LEU A 266 13.72 3.16 11.23
CA LEU A 266 15.07 2.57 11.24
C LEU A 266 15.03 1.04 11.21
N LYS A 267 14.12 0.41 11.96
CA LYS A 267 13.93 -1.05 11.91
C LYS A 267 13.45 -1.51 10.54
N ARG A 268 12.55 -0.78 9.90
CA ARG A 268 12.12 -1.07 8.53
C ARG A 268 13.26 -0.91 7.53
N LEU A 269 14.02 0.18 7.61
CA LEU A 269 15.19 0.40 6.76
C LEU A 269 16.17 -0.76 6.84
N ALA A 270 16.48 -1.23 8.04
CA ALA A 270 17.40 -2.37 8.26
C ALA A 270 16.90 -3.70 7.66
N ASN A 271 15.59 -3.85 7.47
CA ASN A 271 14.98 -5.07 6.90
C ASN A 271 14.44 -4.86 5.47
N SER A 272 14.58 -3.64 4.93
CA SER A 272 14.03 -3.28 3.62
C SER A 272 14.99 -3.65 2.49
N GLY A 273 14.44 -3.85 1.29
CA GLY A 273 15.27 -4.01 0.09
C GLY A 273 16.08 -2.75 -0.22
N SER A 274 17.14 -2.92 -1.02
CA SER A 274 18.09 -1.87 -1.41
C SER A 274 17.58 -0.87 -2.44
N ASN A 275 16.35 -1.04 -2.96
CA ASN A 275 15.79 -0.15 -3.99
C ASN A 275 14.78 0.82 -3.36
N VAL A 276 15.06 2.12 -3.46
CA VAL A 276 14.18 3.21 -3.02
C VAL A 276 12.96 3.35 -3.93
N ASP A 277 13.12 3.10 -5.22
CA ASP A 277 12.15 3.42 -6.27
C ASP A 277 11.00 2.42 -6.28
N TYR A 278 11.25 1.19 -5.83
CA TYR A 278 10.23 0.16 -5.79
C TYR A 278 9.02 0.58 -4.95
N LYS A 279 9.24 1.30 -3.84
CA LYS A 279 8.17 1.74 -2.94
C LYS A 279 7.40 2.97 -3.42
N ALA A 280 7.96 3.72 -4.39
CA ALA A 280 7.31 4.90 -4.95
C ALA A 280 5.93 4.60 -5.58
N ARG A 281 5.74 3.38 -6.11
CA ARG A 281 4.46 2.95 -6.71
C ARG A 281 3.29 3.00 -5.73
N TYR A 282 3.50 2.57 -4.48
CA TYR A 282 2.47 2.56 -3.45
C TYR A 282 2.11 3.98 -3.03
N MET A 283 3.10 4.86 -2.99
CA MET A 283 2.89 6.28 -2.73
C MET A 283 2.06 6.95 -3.82
N ASN A 284 2.41 6.71 -5.09
CA ASN A 284 1.68 7.23 -6.23
C ASN A 284 0.24 6.71 -6.21
N ALA A 285 0.05 5.41 -5.95
CA ALA A 285 -1.28 4.84 -5.80
C ALA A 285 -2.09 5.53 -4.70
N LEU A 286 -1.51 5.73 -3.51
CA LEU A 286 -2.18 6.40 -2.38
C LEU A 286 -2.70 7.79 -2.74
N LEU A 287 -1.94 8.57 -3.52
CA LEU A 287 -2.35 9.90 -3.95
C LEU A 287 -3.39 9.87 -5.08
N ILE A 288 -3.25 8.92 -6.01
CA ILE A 288 -4.03 8.92 -7.25
C ILE A 288 -5.39 8.24 -7.10
N TYR A 289 -5.47 7.12 -6.37
CA TYR A 289 -6.73 6.37 -6.29
C TYR A 289 -7.89 7.20 -5.67
N PRO A 290 -7.70 8.02 -4.62
CA PRO A 290 -8.80 8.80 -4.04
C PRO A 290 -9.36 9.82 -5.04
N HIS A 291 -8.48 10.47 -5.81
CA HIS A 291 -8.87 11.39 -6.89
C HIS A 291 -9.64 10.67 -7.99
N TYR A 292 -9.20 9.49 -8.39
CA TYR A 292 -9.95 8.67 -9.34
C TYR A 292 -11.32 8.25 -8.78
N MET A 293 -11.43 7.94 -7.49
CA MET A 293 -12.70 7.55 -6.87
C MET A 293 -13.74 8.68 -6.84
N GLU A 294 -13.33 9.95 -6.76
CA GLU A 294 -14.24 11.08 -6.95
C GLU A 294 -14.86 11.02 -8.37
N GLN A 295 -14.05 10.78 -9.41
CA GLN A 295 -14.53 10.64 -10.80
C GLN A 295 -15.45 9.43 -10.98
N TYR A 296 -15.13 8.31 -10.35
CA TYR A 296 -15.97 7.11 -10.39
C TYR A 296 -17.33 7.35 -9.73
N THR A 297 -17.35 8.06 -8.59
CA THR A 297 -18.59 8.40 -7.90
C THR A 297 -19.48 9.33 -8.74
N GLU A 298 -18.89 10.27 -9.48
CA GLU A 298 -19.62 11.19 -10.36
C GLU A 298 -20.18 10.50 -11.62
N ASN A 299 -19.37 9.67 -12.28
CA ASN A 299 -19.78 8.97 -13.50
C ASN A 299 -19.02 7.65 -13.68
N PRO A 300 -19.56 6.53 -13.15
CA PRO A 300 -18.90 5.22 -13.19
C PRO A 300 -18.52 4.78 -14.60
N GLN A 301 -19.43 4.92 -15.57
CA GLN A 301 -19.19 4.50 -16.96
C GLN A 301 -18.07 5.28 -17.65
N LYS A 302 -17.96 6.58 -17.36
CA LYS A 302 -16.86 7.41 -17.87
C LYS A 302 -15.56 7.03 -17.17
N ALA A 303 -15.57 6.89 -15.85
CA ALA A 303 -14.39 6.55 -15.07
C ALA A 303 -13.79 5.18 -15.46
N ILE A 304 -14.62 4.18 -15.74
CA ILE A 304 -14.15 2.87 -16.24
C ILE A 304 -13.51 3.00 -17.63
N ARG A 305 -14.10 3.78 -18.54
CA ARG A 305 -13.48 4.08 -19.84
C ARG A 305 -12.13 4.79 -19.68
N THR A 306 -12.06 5.76 -18.77
CA THR A 306 -10.81 6.47 -18.42
C THR A 306 -9.76 5.50 -17.88
N LEU A 307 -10.12 4.58 -16.99
CA LEU A 307 -9.18 3.61 -16.41
C LEU A 307 -8.66 2.62 -17.48
N LYS A 308 -9.51 2.21 -18.43
CA LYS A 308 -9.09 1.39 -19.57
C LYS A 308 -8.10 2.13 -20.48
N GLU A 309 -8.33 3.42 -20.73
CA GLU A 309 -7.41 4.25 -21.52
C GLU A 309 -6.08 4.46 -20.76
N TYR A 310 -6.15 4.68 -19.45
CA TYR A 310 -4.99 4.75 -18.58
C TYR A 310 -4.13 3.48 -18.68
N SER A 311 -4.73 2.29 -18.61
CA SER A 311 -4.01 1.01 -18.80
C SER A 311 -3.33 0.92 -20.18
N LYS A 312 -3.90 1.51 -21.24
CA LYS A 312 -3.22 1.55 -22.55
C LYS A 312 -2.00 2.46 -22.51
N GLN A 313 -2.08 3.62 -21.86
CA GLN A 313 -0.94 4.53 -21.69
C GLN A 313 0.19 3.90 -20.86
N ILE A 314 -0.16 3.16 -19.80
CA ILE A 314 0.82 2.37 -19.02
C ILE A 314 1.53 1.35 -19.90
N LYS A 315 0.79 0.58 -20.70
CA LYS A 315 1.37 -0.42 -21.62
C LYS A 315 2.28 0.21 -22.66
N ALA A 316 1.95 1.41 -23.11
CA ALA A 316 2.75 2.20 -24.06
C ALA A 316 3.96 2.89 -23.42
N ASN A 317 4.20 2.69 -22.11
CA ASN A 317 5.26 3.34 -21.34
C ASN A 317 5.19 4.89 -21.39
N ASN A 318 3.98 5.45 -21.33
CA ASN A 318 3.76 6.88 -21.40
C ASN A 318 3.30 7.45 -20.05
N PHE A 319 4.25 7.81 -19.19
CA PHE A 319 3.99 8.31 -17.84
C PHE A 319 3.13 9.58 -17.82
N GLU A 320 3.48 10.59 -18.62
CA GLU A 320 2.78 11.86 -18.64
C GLU A 320 1.33 11.70 -19.14
N ASN A 321 1.11 10.97 -20.24
CA ASN A 321 -0.25 10.74 -20.72
C ASN A 321 -1.05 9.83 -19.79
N SER A 322 -0.41 8.92 -19.05
CA SER A 322 -1.09 8.14 -18.01
C SER A 322 -1.69 9.07 -16.95
N LEU A 323 -0.93 10.05 -16.46
CA LEU A 323 -1.44 11.05 -15.51
C LEU A 323 -2.51 11.95 -16.12
N LYS A 324 -2.29 12.46 -17.34
CA LYS A 324 -3.26 13.34 -18.03
C LYS A 324 -4.58 12.65 -18.30
N THR A 325 -4.58 11.35 -18.63
CA THR A 325 -5.81 10.56 -18.80
C THR A 325 -6.65 10.55 -17.52
N LEU A 326 -6.01 10.53 -16.34
CA LEU A 326 -6.68 10.65 -15.05
C LEU A 326 -7.03 12.10 -14.67
N GLY A 327 -6.79 13.08 -15.56
CA GLY A 327 -6.98 14.50 -15.29
C GLY A 327 -5.94 15.08 -14.33
N ILE A 328 -4.75 14.48 -14.25
CA ILE A 328 -3.65 14.92 -13.38
C ILE A 328 -2.56 15.55 -14.24
N ASN A 329 -2.22 16.81 -13.96
CA ASN A 329 -1.07 17.47 -14.56
C ASN A 329 0.17 17.17 -13.70
N PRO A 330 1.33 16.78 -14.25
CA PRO A 330 2.53 16.49 -13.44
C PRO A 330 3.20 17.78 -12.92
N CYS A 331 2.50 18.54 -12.08
CA CYS A 331 2.97 19.78 -11.45
C CYS A 331 2.75 19.75 -9.93
N ILE A 332 3.38 20.71 -9.22
CA ILE A 332 3.34 20.75 -7.75
C ILE A 332 1.94 21.04 -7.22
N GLU A 333 1.17 21.87 -7.92
CA GLU A 333 -0.21 22.21 -7.58
C GLU A 333 -1.11 20.98 -7.65
N SER A 334 -0.86 20.08 -8.61
CA SER A 334 -1.60 18.82 -8.71
C SER A 334 -1.27 17.88 -7.56
N ILE A 335 -0.02 17.83 -7.10
CA ILE A 335 0.36 17.03 -5.91
C ILE A 335 -0.40 17.51 -4.67
N GLN A 336 -0.47 18.83 -4.45
CA GLN A 336 -1.22 19.40 -3.32
C GLN A 336 -2.71 19.04 -3.39
N LYS A 337 -3.32 19.17 -4.57
CA LYS A 337 -4.71 18.76 -4.77
C LYS A 337 -4.94 17.27 -4.46
N LEU A 338 -4.03 16.39 -4.89
CA LEU A 338 -4.13 14.95 -4.58
C LEU A 338 -4.04 14.68 -3.07
N VAL A 339 -3.16 15.41 -2.36
CA VAL A 339 -3.04 15.33 -0.89
C VAL A 339 -4.33 15.78 -0.21
N GLU A 340 -4.94 16.88 -0.66
CA GLU A 340 -6.23 17.36 -0.14
C GLU A 340 -7.34 16.33 -0.34
N THR A 341 -7.47 15.78 -1.56
CA THR A 341 -8.46 14.73 -1.86
C THR A 341 -8.22 13.47 -1.01
N THR A 342 -6.95 13.08 -0.83
CA THR A 342 -6.59 11.93 0.01
C THR A 342 -6.97 12.18 1.47
N ASN A 343 -6.67 13.36 2.01
CA ASN A 343 -7.06 13.75 3.38
C ASN A 343 -8.58 13.76 3.57
N ARG A 344 -9.34 14.25 2.58
CA ARG A 344 -10.80 14.19 2.62
C ARG A 344 -11.31 12.74 2.68
N ARG A 345 -10.70 11.84 1.90
CA ARG A 345 -11.05 10.41 1.93
C ARG A 345 -10.74 9.78 3.29
N ILE A 346 -9.56 10.06 3.86
CA ILE A 346 -9.18 9.61 5.20
C ILE A 346 -10.19 10.09 6.24
N GLU A 347 -10.54 11.37 6.23
CA GLU A 347 -11.51 11.94 7.16
C GLU A 347 -12.89 11.26 7.04
N ILE A 348 -13.35 10.97 5.82
CA ILE A 348 -14.61 10.23 5.61
C ILE A 348 -14.55 8.83 6.25
N LEU A 349 -13.43 8.13 6.12
CA LEU A 349 -13.26 6.78 6.68
C LEU A 349 -13.17 6.82 8.22
N GLU A 350 -12.37 7.74 8.79
CA GLU A 350 -12.20 7.90 10.24
C GLU A 350 -13.49 8.35 10.95
N ASN A 351 -14.23 9.30 10.36
CA ASN A 351 -15.49 9.78 10.95
C ASN A 351 -16.56 8.69 10.96
N LYS A 352 -16.57 7.80 9.95
CA LYS A 352 -17.47 6.64 9.91
C LYS A 352 -17.09 5.59 10.96
N GLN A 353 -15.80 5.39 11.24
CA GLN A 353 -15.33 4.50 12.30
C GLN A 353 -15.67 5.06 13.70
N SER A 354 -15.57 6.38 13.88
CA SER A 354 -15.89 7.09 15.13
C SER A 354 -17.38 7.03 15.51
N ALA A 355 -18.28 7.01 14.52
CA ALA A 355 -19.72 6.89 14.75
C ALA A 355 -20.12 5.47 15.17
N ILE A 356 -19.42 4.45 14.67
CA ILE A 356 -19.69 3.03 14.98
C ILE A 356 -19.12 2.67 16.36
N THR A 357 -17.90 3.12 16.67
CA THR A 357 -17.29 2.91 17.99
C THR A 357 -18.04 3.61 19.12
N LYS A 358 -18.81 4.68 18.87
CA LYS A 358 -19.70 5.25 19.90
C LYS A 358 -20.95 4.41 20.16
N ASN A 359 -21.38 3.57 19.21
CA ASN A 359 -22.58 2.73 19.38
C ASN A 359 -22.28 1.41 20.08
N THR A 360 -21.04 0.93 20.11
CA THR A 360 -20.65 -0.31 20.81
C THR A 360 -20.40 -0.12 22.31
N TRP A 361 -20.28 1.12 22.81
CA TRP A 361 -20.16 1.41 24.25
C TRP A 361 -21.47 1.82 24.93
N ASN A 362 -22.57 1.91 24.18
CA ASN A 362 -23.90 2.30 24.66
C ASN A 362 -24.95 1.18 24.47
N GLN A 363 -24.55 -0.09 24.51
CA GLN A 363 -25.51 -1.14 24.83
C GLN A 363 -25.53 -1.30 26.35
N PRO A 364 -26.66 -1.05 27.03
CA PRO A 364 -26.81 -1.42 28.43
C PRO A 364 -26.63 -2.94 28.52
N ASP A 365 -25.83 -3.39 29.49
CA ASP A 365 -25.87 -4.77 29.96
C ASP A 365 -27.32 -5.07 30.36
N GLU A 366 -28.06 -5.79 29.52
CA GLU A 366 -29.30 -6.45 29.93
C GLU A 366 -28.90 -7.57 30.89
N ARG A 367 -29.05 -7.29 32.19
CA ARG A 367 -29.16 -8.30 33.25
C ARG A 367 -30.62 -8.62 33.50
#